data_AF-A0A357Y3I5-F1
#
_entry.id   AF-A0A357Y3I5-F1
#
_cell.length_a   1.000
_cell.length_b   1.000
_cell.length_c   1.000
_cell.angle_alpha   90.00
_cell.angle_beta   90.00
_cell.angle_gamma   90.00
#
_symmetry.space_group_name_H-M   'P 1'
#
loop_
_entity.id
_entity.type
_entity.pdbx_description
1 polymer ?
#
loop_
_entity_poly.entity_id
_entity_poly.type
_entity_poly.pdbx_seq_one_letter_code
_entity_poly.pdbx_strand_id
1 'polypeptide(L)'
;MGYYKNAQVCLNGHATTDDITNTALCSDFCSLCGEKTITACPSCNAPIRGRYHEPTVFCIVNYHPPAYCHHCGNPFPWTQRKLDAAQELVSDMEELSMEEQEKLNKCFPNIIVDTPMTTVSANRVKRYLAKLPDYAGSCLRDIFVDVMSETAKKIIWPS
;
A
#
# COMPACT_ATOMS: atom_id res chain seq x y z
N MET A 1 22.75 8.99 16.55
CA MET A 1 21.29 8.84 16.70
C MET A 1 20.69 9.46 15.46
N GLY A 2 20.26 8.60 14.55
CA GLY A 2 19.78 9.01 13.25
C GLY A 2 18.38 9.59 13.29
N TYR A 3 17.98 10.10 12.14
CA TYR A 3 16.71 10.79 11.97
C TYR A 3 16.11 10.48 10.60
N TYR A 4 14.79 10.62 10.49
CA TYR A 4 14.10 10.49 9.21
C TYR A 4 14.16 11.81 8.45
N LYS A 5 14.47 11.73 7.16
CA LYS A 5 14.19 12.79 6.18
C LYS A 5 12.69 12.78 5.85
N ASN A 6 12.26 13.79 5.10
CA ASN A 6 10.89 13.85 4.59
C ASN A 6 10.89 13.42 3.12
N ALA A 7 9.89 12.63 2.74
CA ALA A 7 9.69 12.19 1.36
C ALA A 7 8.66 13.03 0.62
N GLN A 8 8.67 12.91 -0.70
CA GLN A 8 7.62 13.34 -1.59
C GLN A 8 7.08 12.15 -2.36
N VAL A 9 5.77 11.94 -2.32
CA VAL A 9 5.09 10.77 -2.90
C VAL A 9 3.83 11.24 -3.63
N CYS A 10 3.51 10.64 -4.77
CA CYS A 10 2.26 10.96 -5.47
C CYS A 10 1.03 10.35 -4.79
N LEU A 11 -0.17 10.86 -5.08
CA LEU A 11 -1.41 10.30 -4.49
C LEU A 11 -1.67 8.83 -4.89
N ASN A 12 -0.98 8.31 -5.92
CA ASN A 12 -0.98 6.89 -6.30
C ASN A 12 0.14 6.06 -5.66
N GLY A 13 1.07 6.67 -4.90
CA GLY A 13 2.07 5.94 -4.12
C GLY A 13 3.43 5.77 -4.80
N HIS A 14 3.69 6.44 -5.92
CA HIS A 14 5.03 6.49 -6.51
C HIS A 14 5.91 7.48 -5.72
N ALA A 15 7.03 6.99 -5.20
CA ALA A 15 8.02 7.85 -4.55
C ALA A 15 8.70 8.75 -5.59
N THR A 16 8.64 10.06 -5.36
CA THR A 16 9.35 11.06 -6.18
C THR A 16 10.75 11.29 -5.60
N THR A 17 10.85 11.46 -4.29
CA THR A 17 12.12 11.50 -3.56
C THR A 17 11.90 11.02 -2.13
N ASP A 18 12.93 10.42 -1.53
CA ASP A 18 12.96 10.03 -0.12
C ASP A 18 13.58 11.12 0.78
N ASP A 19 14.05 12.22 0.18
CA ASP A 19 14.61 13.41 0.85
C ASP A 19 14.27 14.68 0.06
N ILE A 20 13.28 15.43 0.54
CA ILE A 20 12.86 16.70 -0.07
C ILE A 20 13.92 17.81 0.01
N THR A 21 15.00 17.62 0.77
CA THR A 21 16.12 18.58 0.75
C THR A 21 16.89 18.55 -0.55
N ASN A 22 16.78 17.45 -1.33
CA ASN A 22 17.27 17.38 -2.69
C ASN A 22 16.22 17.93 -3.67
N THR A 23 16.11 19.26 -3.71
CA THR A 23 15.07 19.97 -4.46
C THR A 23 15.06 19.68 -5.96
N ALA A 24 16.19 19.28 -6.54
CA ALA A 24 16.29 18.88 -7.95
C ALA A 24 15.53 17.59 -8.27
N LEU A 25 15.26 16.74 -7.27
CA LEU A 25 14.46 15.53 -7.40
C LEU A 25 12.99 15.75 -7.06
N CYS A 26 12.63 16.89 -6.49
CA CYS A 26 11.24 17.21 -6.16
C CYS A 26 10.45 17.55 -7.43
N SER A 27 9.18 17.17 -7.46
CA SER A 27 8.28 17.50 -8.56
C SER A 27 6.84 17.64 -8.08
N ASP A 28 6.11 18.64 -8.57
CA ASP A 28 4.71 18.87 -8.20
C ASP A 28 3.77 17.74 -8.66
N PHE A 29 4.16 17.06 -9.75
CA PHE A 29 3.42 15.96 -10.35
C PHE A 29 4.32 14.77 -10.60
N CYS A 30 3.75 13.58 -10.48
CA CYS A 30 4.46 12.33 -10.71
C CYS A 30 4.82 12.16 -12.19
N SER A 31 6.09 11.90 -12.48
CA SER A 31 6.54 11.57 -13.84
C SER A 31 6.03 10.22 -14.36
N LEU A 32 5.64 9.30 -13.47
CA LEU A 32 5.15 7.96 -13.83
C LEU A 32 3.65 7.92 -14.14
N CYS A 33 2.84 8.74 -13.44
CA CYS A 33 1.37 8.65 -13.55
C CYS A 33 0.63 9.99 -13.61
N GLY A 34 1.34 11.13 -13.64
CA GLY A 34 0.74 12.47 -13.77
C GLY A 34 0.00 12.99 -12.54
N GLU A 35 -0.06 12.23 -11.44
CA GLU A 35 -0.81 12.60 -10.24
C GLU A 35 -0.03 13.57 -9.36
N LYS A 36 -0.75 14.43 -8.63
CA LYS A 36 -0.16 15.39 -7.69
C LYS A 36 0.69 14.69 -6.62
N THR A 37 1.79 15.33 -6.23
CA THR A 37 2.64 14.86 -5.14
C THR A 37 2.34 15.58 -3.82
N ILE A 38 2.61 14.86 -2.72
CA ILE A 38 2.44 15.34 -1.36
C ILE A 38 3.69 15.02 -0.54
N THR A 39 3.96 15.87 0.45
CA THR A 39 5.08 15.72 1.40
C THR A 39 4.61 15.58 2.85
N ALA A 40 3.29 15.69 3.07
CA ALA A 40 2.65 15.60 4.38
C ALA A 40 1.34 14.81 4.29
N CYS A 41 0.96 14.19 5.41
CA CYS A 41 -0.30 13.48 5.56
C CYS A 41 -1.48 14.44 5.36
N PRO A 42 -2.41 14.18 4.42
CA PRO A 42 -3.57 15.04 4.21
C PRO A 42 -4.51 15.15 5.42
N SER A 43 -4.51 14.15 6.31
CA SER A 43 -5.40 14.13 7.49
C SER A 43 -4.89 14.93 8.69
N CYS A 44 -3.57 15.01 8.89
CA CYS A 44 -3.00 15.63 10.10
C CYS A 44 -1.78 16.51 9.84
N ASN A 45 -1.42 16.71 8.57
CA ASN A 45 -0.29 17.53 8.11
C ASN A 45 1.10 17.09 8.62
N ALA A 46 1.23 15.91 9.22
CA ALA A 46 2.52 15.39 9.64
C ALA A 46 3.38 15.03 8.40
N PRO A 47 4.69 15.34 8.38
CA PRO A 47 5.55 15.00 7.25
C PRO A 47 5.58 13.50 6.93
N ILE A 48 5.65 13.16 5.65
CA ILE A 48 5.81 11.78 5.20
C ILE A 48 7.25 11.37 5.48
N ARG A 49 7.45 10.31 6.25
CA ARG A 49 8.80 9.79 6.55
C ARG A 49 9.45 9.27 5.26
N GLY A 50 10.60 9.83 4.96
CA GLY A 50 11.51 9.42 3.91
C GLY A 50 12.61 8.52 4.43
N ARG A 51 13.81 8.62 3.85
CA ARG A 51 14.95 7.80 4.26
C ARG A 51 15.38 8.07 5.70
N TYR A 52 15.77 7.02 6.40
CA TYR A 52 16.50 7.16 7.66
C TYR A 52 17.96 7.50 7.37
N HIS A 53 18.49 8.50 8.06
CA HIS A 53 19.87 8.96 7.93
C HIS A 53 20.60 8.76 9.27
N GLU A 54 21.65 7.94 9.25
CA GLU A 54 22.60 7.79 10.36
C GLU A 54 24.02 8.11 9.81
N PRO A 55 24.74 9.10 10.39
CA PRO A 55 26.02 9.57 9.83
C PRO A 55 27.10 8.50 9.68
N THR A 56 27.07 7.46 10.52
CA THR A 56 28.11 6.42 10.58
C THR A 56 27.76 5.15 9.81
N VAL A 57 26.55 5.07 9.22
CA VAL A 57 26.07 3.86 8.55
C VAL A 57 25.60 4.21 7.14
N PHE A 58 26.25 3.61 6.15
CA PHE A 58 25.79 3.65 4.77
C PHE A 58 24.91 2.43 4.50
N CYS A 59 23.63 2.66 4.22
CA CYS A 59 22.67 1.62 3.89
C CYS A 59 21.97 1.97 2.57
N ILE A 60 22.07 1.08 1.58
CA ILE A 60 21.31 1.17 0.33
C ILE A 60 20.04 0.37 0.54
N VAL A 61 18.95 1.05 0.86
CA VAL A 61 17.61 0.47 0.90
C VAL A 61 16.73 1.21 -0.08
N ASN A 62 15.98 0.46 -0.88
CA ASN A 62 14.97 1.05 -1.74
C ASN A 62 13.87 1.64 -0.85
N TYR A 63 13.61 2.93 -1.03
CA TYR A 63 12.55 3.61 -0.30
C TYR A 63 11.18 3.14 -0.82
N HIS A 64 10.33 2.71 0.11
CA HIS A 64 8.93 2.41 -0.15
C HIS A 64 8.07 3.36 0.67
N PRO A 65 7.11 4.08 0.05
CA PRO A 65 6.20 4.93 0.78
C PRO A 65 5.44 4.18 1.88
N PRO A 66 5.35 4.73 3.10
CA PRO A 66 4.62 4.07 4.18
C PRO A 66 3.12 3.95 3.83
N ALA A 67 2.46 2.84 4.15
CA ALA A 67 1.03 2.68 3.88
C ALA A 67 0.14 3.55 4.81
N TYR A 68 0.61 3.82 6.03
CA TYR A 68 -0.14 4.54 7.07
C TYR A 68 0.69 5.67 7.69
N CYS A 69 0.01 6.73 8.12
CA CYS A 69 0.64 7.87 8.77
C CYS A 69 1.13 7.48 10.17
N HIS A 70 2.42 7.73 10.43
CA HIS A 70 3.04 7.45 11.72
C HIS A 70 2.51 8.34 12.87
N HIS A 71 1.82 9.44 12.57
CA HIS A 71 1.34 10.40 13.56
C HIS A 71 -0.13 10.19 13.91
N CYS A 72 -1.01 9.98 12.92
CA CYS A 72 -2.45 9.83 13.14
C CYS A 72 -3.00 8.43 12.87
N GLY A 73 -2.21 7.53 12.28
CA GLY A 73 -2.65 6.16 11.96
C GLY A 73 -3.55 6.03 10.72
N ASN A 74 -4.00 7.13 10.11
CA ASN A 74 -4.81 7.06 8.90
C ASN A 74 -4.02 6.52 7.69
N PRO A 75 -4.69 5.78 6.78
CA PRO A 75 -4.08 5.37 5.53
C PRO A 75 -3.71 6.60 4.70
N PHE A 76 -2.58 6.52 3.99
CA PHE A 76 -2.29 7.50 2.96
C PHE A 76 -3.18 7.31 1.73
N PRO A 77 -3.32 8.34 0.86
CA PRO A 77 -4.20 8.27 -0.31
C PRO A 77 -3.97 7.06 -1.22
N TRP A 78 -2.72 6.65 -1.42
CA TRP A 78 -2.37 5.48 -2.24
C TRP A 78 -2.84 4.16 -1.64
N THR A 79 -2.83 4.05 -0.31
CA THR A 79 -3.37 2.87 0.39
C THR A 79 -4.88 2.81 0.23
N GLN A 80 -5.57 3.95 0.40
CA GLN A 80 -7.01 4.02 0.23
C GLN A 80 -7.42 3.71 -1.21
N ARG A 81 -6.74 4.29 -2.21
CA ARG A 81 -7.02 4.02 -3.63
C ARG A 81 -6.83 2.54 -4.01
N LYS A 82 -5.84 1.85 -3.44
CA LYS A 82 -5.67 0.40 -3.63
C LYS A 82 -6.84 -0.40 -3.02
N LEU A 83 -7.33 0.00 -1.83
CA LEU A 83 -8.52 -0.62 -1.23
C LEU A 83 -9.77 -0.40 -2.08
N ASP A 84 -9.98 0.83 -2.57
CA ASP A 84 -11.14 1.19 -3.38
C ASP A 84 -11.12 0.45 -4.72
N ALA A 85 -9.97 0.42 -5.40
CA ALA A 85 -9.79 -0.32 -6.66
C ALA A 85 -10.03 -1.83 -6.50
N ALA A 86 -9.61 -2.42 -5.37
CA ALA A 86 -9.89 -3.82 -5.09
C ALA A 86 -11.39 -4.08 -4.83
N GLN A 87 -12.07 -3.16 -4.16
CA GLN A 87 -13.52 -3.26 -3.94
C GLN A 87 -14.30 -3.18 -5.25
N GLU A 88 -13.90 -2.27 -6.15
CA GLU A 88 -14.46 -2.14 -7.49
C GLU A 88 -14.22 -3.42 -8.31
N LEU A 89 -13.00 -3.95 -8.30
CA LEU A 89 -12.71 -5.22 -8.97
C LEU A 89 -13.55 -6.38 -8.42
N VAL A 90 -13.79 -6.43 -7.10
CA VAL A 90 -14.62 -7.48 -6.49
C VAL A 90 -16.10 -7.32 -6.84
N SER A 91 -16.60 -6.09 -7.02
CA SER A 91 -18.01 -5.89 -7.43
C SER A 91 -18.30 -6.43 -8.83
N ASP A 92 -17.29 -6.51 -9.69
CA ASP A 92 -17.39 -7.07 -11.04
C ASP A 92 -17.31 -8.60 -11.07
N MET A 93 -17.08 -9.26 -9.92
CA MET A 93 -16.96 -10.72 -9.82
C MET A 93 -18.34 -11.37 -9.64
N GLU A 94 -18.97 -11.74 -10.75
CA GLU A 94 -20.28 -12.40 -10.79
C GLU A 94 -20.27 -13.81 -10.14
N GLU A 95 -19.10 -14.44 -10.02
CA GLU A 95 -18.96 -15.76 -9.39
C GLU A 95 -19.14 -15.73 -7.86
N LEU A 96 -19.07 -14.55 -7.25
CA LEU A 96 -19.27 -14.35 -5.82
C LEU A 96 -20.67 -13.79 -5.55
N SER A 97 -21.34 -14.34 -4.55
CA SER A 97 -22.57 -13.70 -4.05
C SER A 97 -22.26 -12.36 -3.38
N MET A 98 -23.27 -11.47 -3.30
CA MET A 98 -23.13 -10.17 -2.62
C MET A 98 -22.58 -10.29 -1.19
N GLU A 99 -22.99 -11.33 -0.44
CA GLU A 99 -22.49 -11.60 0.91
C GLU A 99 -21.00 -11.99 0.91
N GLU A 100 -20.55 -12.71 -0.12
CA GLU A 100 -19.16 -13.10 -0.26
C GLU A 100 -18.27 -11.95 -0.70
N GLN A 101 -18.74 -11.13 -1.64
CA GLN A 101 -18.09 -9.88 -2.02
C GLN A 101 -17.88 -8.98 -0.79
N GLU A 102 -18.92 -8.79 0.03
CA GLU A 102 -18.83 -7.99 1.26
C GLU A 102 -17.80 -8.59 2.26
N LYS A 103 -17.81 -9.91 2.46
CA LYS A 103 -16.86 -10.60 3.34
C LYS A 103 -15.42 -10.51 2.81
N LEU A 104 -15.22 -10.60 1.49
CA LEU A 104 -13.92 -10.45 0.84
C LEU A 104 -13.40 -9.02 1.03
N ASN A 105 -14.23 -8.01 0.77
CA ASN A 105 -13.87 -6.59 0.94
C ASN A 105 -13.42 -6.26 2.38
N LYS A 106 -14.06 -6.84 3.39
CA LYS A 106 -13.66 -6.69 4.81
C LYS A 106 -12.30 -7.30 5.15
N CYS A 107 -11.74 -8.15 4.28
CA CYS A 107 -10.43 -8.75 4.49
C CYS A 107 -9.28 -7.84 4.03
N PHE A 108 -9.51 -6.95 3.06
CA PHE A 108 -8.44 -6.17 2.44
C PHE A 108 -7.63 -5.28 3.39
N PRO A 109 -8.24 -4.52 4.33
CA PRO A 109 -7.46 -3.72 5.27
C PRO A 109 -6.50 -4.56 6.12
N ASN A 110 -6.85 -5.81 6.42
CA ASN A 110 -6.07 -6.69 7.29
C ASN A 110 -4.93 -7.42 6.55
N ILE A 111 -4.94 -7.51 5.22
CA ILE A 111 -3.84 -8.13 4.46
C ILE A 111 -2.70 -7.13 4.14
N ILE A 112 -2.96 -5.83 4.26
CA ILE A 112 -1.98 -4.75 4.04
C ILE A 112 -1.10 -4.53 5.29
N VAL A 113 -1.60 -4.91 6.46
CA VAL A 113 -0.88 -4.76 7.74
C VAL A 113 -0.41 -6.12 8.27
N ASP A 114 0.57 -6.12 9.16
CA ASP A 114 1.01 -7.28 9.93
C ASP A 114 0.38 -7.23 11.34
N THR A 115 -0.76 -7.91 11.48
CA THR A 115 -1.54 -8.03 12.73
C THR A 115 -1.99 -9.49 12.90
N PRO A 116 -2.50 -9.89 14.08
CA PRO A 116 -3.09 -11.22 14.23
C PRO A 116 -4.22 -11.52 13.23
N MET A 117 -4.95 -10.48 12.80
CA MET A 117 -6.03 -10.60 11.81
C MET A 117 -5.55 -10.82 10.38
N THR A 118 -4.26 -10.60 10.10
CA THR A 118 -3.64 -10.82 8.79
C THR A 118 -3.74 -12.28 8.38
N THR A 119 -3.39 -13.21 9.28
CA THR A 119 -3.50 -14.65 9.02
C THR A 119 -4.93 -15.07 8.73
N VAL A 120 -5.89 -14.56 9.50
CA VAL A 120 -7.32 -14.88 9.33
C VAL A 120 -7.81 -14.37 7.97
N SER A 121 -7.50 -13.11 7.65
CA SER A 121 -7.97 -12.44 6.44
C SER A 121 -7.29 -13.01 5.19
N ALA A 122 -5.99 -13.31 5.24
CA ALA A 122 -5.27 -13.94 4.14
C ALA A 122 -5.83 -15.32 3.79
N ASN A 123 -6.15 -16.15 4.78
CA ASN A 123 -6.78 -17.45 4.54
C ASN A 123 -8.20 -17.30 3.95
N ARG A 124 -8.96 -16.29 4.38
CA ARG A 124 -10.28 -15.99 3.79
C ARG A 124 -10.15 -15.55 2.34
N VAL A 125 -9.24 -14.62 2.03
CA VAL A 125 -8.95 -14.18 0.67
C VAL A 125 -8.57 -15.37 -0.20
N LYS A 126 -7.63 -16.21 0.24
CA LYS A 126 -7.23 -17.44 -0.47
C LYS A 126 -8.43 -18.34 -0.80
N ARG A 127 -9.36 -18.51 0.15
CA ARG A 127 -10.57 -19.32 -0.05
C ARG A 127 -11.52 -18.69 -1.08
N TYR A 128 -11.66 -17.37 -1.12
CA TYR A 128 -12.48 -16.69 -2.13
C TYR A 128 -11.83 -16.72 -3.50
N LEU A 129 -10.51 -16.52 -3.58
CA LEU A 129 -9.76 -16.62 -4.84
C LEU A 129 -9.89 -18.02 -5.48
N ALA A 130 -9.99 -19.08 -4.68
CA ALA A 130 -10.20 -20.43 -5.18
C ALA A 130 -11.57 -20.65 -5.87
N LYS A 131 -12.52 -19.71 -5.74
CA LYS A 131 -13.81 -19.73 -6.45
C LYS A 131 -13.80 -18.94 -7.74
N LEU A 132 -12.78 -18.10 -7.94
CA LEU A 132 -12.68 -17.18 -9.06
C LEU A 132 -11.82 -17.79 -10.17
N PRO A 133 -11.96 -17.30 -11.42
CA PRO A 133 -11.00 -17.58 -12.47
C PRO A 133 -9.59 -17.08 -12.09
N ASP A 134 -8.55 -17.76 -12.59
CA ASP A 134 -7.14 -17.44 -12.27
C ASP A 134 -6.78 -15.96 -12.53
N TYR A 135 -7.33 -15.35 -13.58
CA TYR A 135 -7.06 -13.95 -13.91
C TYR A 135 -7.49 -12.98 -12.81
N ALA A 136 -8.59 -13.27 -12.11
CA ALA A 136 -9.10 -12.41 -11.03
C ALA A 136 -8.14 -12.40 -9.85
N GLY A 137 -7.53 -13.55 -9.54
CA GLY A 137 -6.47 -13.67 -8.56
C GLY A 137 -5.23 -12.86 -8.93
N SER A 138 -4.84 -12.86 -10.21
CA SER A 138 -3.73 -12.02 -10.71
C SER A 138 -4.03 -10.54 -10.59
N CYS A 139 -5.21 -10.08 -11.00
CA CYS A 139 -5.60 -8.68 -10.89
C CYS A 139 -5.57 -8.18 -9.42
N LEU A 140 -6.12 -8.96 -8.49
CA LEU A 140 -6.07 -8.61 -7.06
C LEU A 140 -4.64 -8.60 -6.52
N ARG A 141 -3.78 -9.49 -7.01
CA ARG A 141 -2.35 -9.50 -6.66
C ARG A 141 -1.69 -8.19 -7.10
N ASP A 142 -1.90 -7.77 -8.34
CA ASP A 142 -1.26 -6.58 -8.91
C ASP A 142 -1.66 -5.30 -8.18
N ILE A 143 -2.91 -5.22 -7.68
CA ILE A 143 -3.35 -4.10 -6.86
C ILE A 143 -2.57 -4.02 -5.55
N PHE A 144 -2.37 -5.16 -4.86
CA PHE A 144 -1.87 -5.18 -3.49
C PHE A 144 -0.39 -5.54 -3.31
N VAL A 145 0.30 -6.09 -4.32
CA VAL A 145 1.62 -6.72 -4.14
C VAL A 145 2.66 -5.80 -3.46
N ASP A 146 2.61 -4.49 -3.69
CA ASP A 146 3.57 -3.54 -3.10
C ASP A 146 3.28 -3.16 -1.65
N VAL A 147 2.03 -3.33 -1.19
CA VAL A 147 1.58 -2.86 0.14
C VAL A 147 1.17 -4.00 1.06
N MET A 148 0.96 -5.18 0.51
CA MET A 148 0.57 -6.37 1.24
C MET A 148 1.67 -6.81 2.21
N SER A 149 1.27 -7.27 3.38
CA SER A 149 2.21 -7.83 4.34
C SER A 149 2.88 -9.09 3.81
N GLU A 150 4.11 -9.34 4.24
CA GLU A 150 4.85 -10.54 3.87
C GLU A 150 4.13 -11.81 4.33
N THR A 151 3.43 -11.74 5.46
CA THR A 151 2.58 -12.82 5.97
C THR A 151 1.45 -13.13 4.99
N ALA A 152 0.71 -12.12 4.53
CA ALA A 152 -0.39 -12.32 3.60
C ALA A 152 0.09 -12.82 2.23
N LYS A 153 1.19 -12.27 1.70
CA LYS A 153 1.82 -12.73 0.44
C LYS A 153 2.06 -14.23 0.47
N LYS A 154 2.76 -14.73 1.51
CA LYS A 154 3.13 -16.14 1.66
C LYS A 154 1.92 -17.07 1.80
N ILE A 155 0.84 -16.60 2.41
CA ILE A 155 -0.38 -17.41 2.59
C ILE A 155 -1.16 -17.51 1.28
N ILE A 156 -1.38 -16.37 0.61
CA ILE A 156 -2.25 -16.28 -0.57
C ILE A 156 -1.53 -16.81 -1.82
N TRP A 157 -0.27 -16.41 -2.03
CA TRP A 157 0.57 -16.81 -3.15
C TRP A 157 1.89 -17.43 -2.65
N PRO A 158 1.84 -18.67 -2.14
CA PRO A 158 3.06 -19.38 -1.74
C PRO A 158 3.94 -19.60 -2.98
N SER A 159 5.14 -19.03 -2.94
CA SER A 159 6.20 -19.26 -3.92
C SER A 159 6.70 -20.70 -3.90
#